data_AF-A0A9C6WY99-F1
#
_entry.id   AF-A0A9C6WY99-F1
#
_cell.length_a   1.000
_cell.length_b   1.000
_cell.length_c   1.000
_cell.angle_alpha   90.00
_cell.angle_beta   90.00
_cell.angle_gamma   90.00
#
_symmetry.space_group_name_H-M   'P 1'
#
loop_
_entity.id
_entity.type
_entity.pdbx_description
1 polymer ?
#
loop_
_entity_poly.entity_id
_entity_poly.type
_entity_poly.pdbx_seq_one_letter_code
_entity_poly.pdbx_strand_id
1 'polypeptide(L)'
;MAGLSESEKAFVKKFLKLFNNDDVSAIAHIVTQHMGNTRSRRACEDAIVLNSASLDSFLKHKRVTKEKLLNYLTQEKIPVADKHKAALELQIKGLISGNSNIHLSPIRTDFDPHSTPRALSSVRDSSSDSCCKP
;
A
#
# COMPACT_ATOMS: atom_id res chain seq x y z
N MET A 1 29.20 -8.47 -2.85
CA MET A 1 28.25 -7.41 -3.24
C MET A 1 26.86 -7.93 -2.94
N ALA A 2 26.18 -7.38 -1.93
CA ALA A 2 24.79 -7.74 -1.68
C ALA A 2 23.93 -7.01 -2.71
N GLY A 3 23.35 -7.77 -3.63
CA GLY A 3 22.32 -7.29 -4.55
C GLY A 3 20.94 -7.73 -4.08
N LEU A 4 19.90 -7.31 -4.78
CA LEU A 4 18.53 -7.75 -4.53
C LEU A 4 18.42 -9.29 -4.59
N SER A 5 17.70 -9.88 -3.64
CA SER A 5 17.24 -11.28 -3.68
C SER A 5 16.26 -11.49 -4.85
N GLU A 6 16.03 -12.74 -5.25
CA GLU A 6 15.12 -13.02 -6.39
C GLU A 6 13.70 -12.50 -6.15
N SER A 7 13.18 -12.62 -4.93
CA SER A 7 11.88 -12.08 -4.52
C SER A 7 11.84 -10.56 -4.63
N GLU A 8 12.90 -9.87 -4.21
CA GLU A 8 13.01 -8.42 -4.34
C GLU A 8 13.14 -7.98 -5.80
N LYS A 9 13.91 -8.71 -6.62
CA LYS A 9 14.03 -8.44 -8.06
C LYS A 9 12.67 -8.59 -8.76
N ALA A 10 11.91 -9.63 -8.43
CA ALA A 10 10.58 -9.85 -8.96
C ALA A 10 9.61 -8.73 -8.56
N PHE A 11 9.65 -8.32 -7.28
CA PHE A 11 8.88 -7.17 -6.80
C PHE A 11 9.23 -5.90 -7.58
N VAL A 12 10.52 -5.55 -7.67
CA VAL A 12 10.97 -4.32 -8.36
C VAL A 12 10.51 -4.32 -9.82
N LYS A 13 10.66 -5.44 -10.54
CA LYS A 13 10.17 -5.56 -11.93
C LYS A 13 8.66 -5.36 -12.02
N LYS A 14 7.88 -5.93 -11.10
CA LYS A 14 6.42 -5.77 -11.07
C LYS A 14 6.02 -4.34 -10.73
N PHE A 15 6.67 -3.75 -9.73
CA PHE A 15 6.41 -2.39 -9.25
C PHE A 15 6.76 -1.33 -10.32
N LEU A 16 7.84 -1.52 -11.08
CA LEU A 16 8.22 -0.63 -12.18
C LEU A 16 7.16 -0.56 -13.30
N LYS A 17 6.26 -1.54 -13.42
CA LYS A 17 5.13 -1.46 -14.38
C LYS A 17 4.15 -0.33 -14.05
N LEU A 18 4.12 0.14 -12.80
CA LEU A 18 3.32 1.30 -12.36
C LEU A 18 3.95 2.65 -12.73
N PHE A 19 5.14 2.63 -13.33
CA PHE A 19 5.90 3.83 -13.66
C PHE A 19 5.81 4.11 -15.15
N ASN A 20 5.71 5.39 -15.50
CA ASN A 20 5.83 5.83 -16.88
C ASN A 20 7.28 5.68 -17.36
N ASN A 21 7.49 5.65 -18.68
CA ASN A 21 8.82 5.45 -19.27
C ASN A 21 9.85 6.46 -18.75
N ASP A 22 9.45 7.73 -18.60
CA ASP A 22 10.33 8.80 -18.13
C ASP A 22 10.79 8.58 -16.69
N ASP A 23 9.89 8.15 -15.81
CA ASP A 23 10.24 7.85 -14.42
C ASP A 23 11.18 6.63 -14.34
N VAL A 24 10.92 5.58 -15.13
CA VAL A 24 11.80 4.39 -15.18
C VAL A 24 13.18 4.77 -15.71
N SER A 25 13.25 5.59 -16.77
CA SER A 25 14.52 6.09 -17.31
C SER A 25 15.27 6.94 -16.30
N ALA A 26 14.58 7.84 -15.59
CA ALA A 26 15.19 8.70 -14.58
C ALA A 26 15.75 7.88 -13.41
N ILE A 27 15.02 6.87 -12.94
CA ILE A 27 15.51 5.97 -11.90
C ILE A 27 16.75 5.24 -12.42
N ALA A 28 16.67 4.60 -13.59
CA ALA A 28 17.79 3.84 -14.18
C ALA A 28 19.06 4.69 -14.32
N HIS A 29 18.92 5.94 -14.74
CA HIS A 29 20.04 6.87 -14.86
C HIS A 29 20.71 7.20 -13.52
N ILE A 30 19.91 7.32 -12.45
CA ILE A 30 20.42 7.57 -11.10
C ILE A 30 21.12 6.31 -10.55
N VAL A 31 20.52 5.12 -10.68
CA VAL A 31 21.12 3.88 -10.15
C VAL A 31 22.36 3.46 -10.92
N THR A 32 22.47 3.82 -12.21
CA THR A 32 23.66 3.54 -13.04
C THR A 32 24.71 4.65 -12.98
N GLN A 33 24.54 5.67 -12.12
CA GLN A 33 25.42 6.84 -12.07
C GLN A 33 25.67 7.47 -13.45
N HIS A 34 24.64 7.54 -14.29
CA HIS A 34 24.69 8.11 -15.64
C HIS A 34 25.58 7.33 -16.63
N MET A 35 26.08 6.14 -16.25
CA MET A 35 26.97 5.33 -17.10
C MET A 35 26.21 4.33 -18.01
N GLY A 36 24.91 4.14 -17.82
CA GLY A 36 24.09 3.18 -18.57
C GLY A 36 23.37 3.80 -19.77
N ASN A 37 23.65 3.30 -20.98
CA ASN A 37 22.90 3.70 -22.19
C ASN A 37 21.55 2.96 -22.24
N THR A 38 20.56 3.49 -21.52
CA THR A 38 19.25 2.87 -21.32
C THR A 38 18.29 3.23 -22.45
N ARG A 39 18.57 2.72 -23.66
CA ARG A 39 17.83 3.05 -24.89
C ARG A 39 16.43 2.45 -24.98
N SER A 40 16.10 1.49 -24.11
CA SER A 40 14.79 0.84 -24.08
C SER A 40 14.30 0.69 -22.66
N ARG A 41 12.97 0.72 -22.47
CA ARG A 41 12.35 0.53 -21.16
C ARG A 41 12.81 -0.75 -20.46
N ARG A 42 12.92 -1.86 -21.20
CA ARG A 42 13.42 -3.14 -20.64
C ARG A 42 14.86 -3.02 -20.15
N ALA A 43 15.73 -2.35 -20.91
CA ALA A 43 17.09 -2.08 -20.48
C ALA A 43 17.14 -1.18 -19.24
N CYS A 44 16.22 -0.20 -19.12
CA CYS A 44 16.08 0.58 -17.89
C CYS A 44 15.69 -0.29 -16.70
N GLU A 45 14.66 -1.13 -16.86
CA GLU A 45 14.17 -2.03 -15.81
C GLU A 45 15.27 -3.00 -15.34
N ASP A 46 15.98 -3.62 -16.27
CA ASP A 46 17.08 -4.52 -15.94
C ASP A 46 18.24 -3.77 -15.28
N ALA A 47 18.58 -2.56 -15.76
CA ALA A 47 19.61 -1.74 -15.13
C ALA A 47 19.26 -1.35 -13.68
N ILE A 48 17.99 -1.03 -13.41
CA ILE A 48 17.53 -0.75 -12.04
C ILE A 48 17.70 -1.99 -11.18
N VAL A 49 17.25 -3.15 -11.65
CA VAL A 49 17.30 -4.40 -10.89
C VAL A 49 18.73 -4.86 -10.63
N LEU A 50 19.64 -4.65 -11.59
CA LEU A 50 21.05 -5.05 -11.49
C LEU A 50 21.89 -4.12 -10.62
N ASN A 51 21.61 -2.81 -10.64
CA ASN A 51 22.42 -1.80 -9.96
C ASN A 51 21.82 -1.33 -8.63
N SER A 52 20.61 -1.76 -8.28
CA SER A 52 20.03 -1.45 -6.97
C SER A 52 20.77 -2.20 -5.85
N ALA A 53 21.39 -1.44 -4.95
CA ALA A 53 22.13 -2.00 -3.81
C ALA A 53 21.23 -2.70 -2.79
N SER A 54 19.98 -2.23 -2.61
CA SER A 54 19.00 -2.83 -1.70
C SER A 54 17.59 -2.38 -2.05
N LEU A 55 16.60 -3.16 -1.61
CA LEU A 55 15.18 -2.79 -1.75
C LEU A 55 14.88 -1.47 -1.00
N ASP A 56 15.53 -1.25 0.14
CA ASP A 56 15.37 -0.04 0.95
C ASP A 56 15.80 1.22 0.19
N SER A 57 16.95 1.15 -0.48
CA SER A 57 17.45 2.24 -1.31
C SER A 57 16.51 2.55 -2.49
N PHE A 58 15.97 1.50 -3.11
CA PHE A 58 14.99 1.65 -4.18
C PHE A 58 13.68 2.31 -3.69
N LEU A 59 13.12 1.86 -2.57
CA LEU A 59 11.87 2.39 -2.01
C LEU A 59 12.01 3.85 -1.53
N LYS A 60 13.18 4.22 -1.01
CA LYS A 60 13.48 5.60 -0.59
C LYS A 60 13.65 6.57 -1.76
N HIS A 61 13.74 6.08 -3.00
CA HIS A 61 13.94 6.92 -4.17
C HIS A 61 12.79 7.94 -4.32
N LYS A 62 13.11 9.19 -4.70
CA LYS A 62 12.13 10.30 -4.76
C LYS A 62 10.95 10.02 -5.70
N ARG A 63 11.18 9.23 -6.75
CA ARG A 63 10.16 8.81 -7.72
C ARG A 63 9.21 7.72 -7.19
N VAL A 64 9.58 7.03 -6.12
CA VAL A 64 8.71 6.12 -5.39
C VAL A 64 7.87 6.95 -4.44
N THR A 65 6.70 7.37 -4.92
CA THR A 65 5.77 8.17 -4.13
C THR A 65 4.86 7.26 -3.29
N LYS A 66 4.30 7.83 -2.22
CA LYS A 66 3.26 7.19 -1.42
C LYS A 66 2.13 6.62 -2.29
N GLU A 67 1.69 7.36 -3.29
CA GLU A 67 0.60 6.96 -4.19
C GLU A 67 0.94 5.69 -4.97
N LYS A 68 2.18 5.57 -5.48
CA LYS A 68 2.62 4.37 -6.19
C LYS A 68 2.67 3.15 -5.27
N LEU A 69 3.09 3.33 -4.03
CA LEU A 69 3.08 2.27 -3.01
C LEU A 69 1.65 1.84 -2.66
N LEU A 70 0.74 2.79 -2.47
CA LEU A 70 -0.69 2.50 -2.23
C LEU A 70 -1.34 1.80 -3.40
N ASN A 71 -1.07 2.26 -4.62
CA ASN A 71 -1.62 1.66 -5.84
C ASN A 71 -1.16 0.21 -5.99
N TYR A 72 0.13 -0.06 -5.73
CA TYR A 72 0.65 -1.43 -5.71
C TYR A 72 -0.08 -2.31 -4.69
N LEU A 73 -0.16 -1.88 -3.43
CA LEU A 73 -0.82 -2.66 -2.38
C LEU A 73 -2.31 -2.90 -2.69
N THR A 74 -2.97 -1.92 -3.29
CA THR A 74 -4.37 -2.02 -3.72
C THR A 74 -4.54 -3.04 -4.85
N GLN A 75 -3.66 -3.04 -5.86
CA GLN A 75 -3.66 -4.04 -6.94
C GLN A 75 -3.41 -5.46 -6.44
N GLU A 76 -2.54 -5.60 -5.44
CA GLU A 76 -2.26 -6.89 -4.79
C GLU A 76 -3.34 -7.28 -3.77
N LYS A 77 -4.41 -6.49 -3.61
CA LYS A 77 -5.50 -6.69 -2.65
C LYS A 77 -5.01 -6.80 -1.19
N ILE A 78 -3.95 -6.06 -0.87
CA ILE A 78 -3.36 -6.04 0.47
C ILE A 78 -4.00 -4.91 1.27
N PRO A 79 -4.56 -5.19 2.47
CA PRO A 79 -5.13 -4.15 3.29
C PRO A 79 -4.05 -3.17 3.76
N VAL A 80 -4.35 -1.88 3.66
CA VAL A 80 -3.46 -0.81 4.09
C VAL A 80 -4.04 -0.16 5.33
N ALA A 81 -3.41 -0.37 6.48
CA ALA A 81 -3.82 0.24 7.74
C ALA A 81 -3.33 1.69 7.86
N ASP A 82 -2.09 1.95 7.43
CA ASP A 82 -1.45 3.25 7.53
C ASP A 82 -1.08 3.78 6.14
N LYS A 83 -1.45 5.03 5.86
CA LYS A 83 -1.16 5.72 4.61
C LYS A 83 0.15 6.52 4.67
N HIS A 84 0.94 6.45 5.74
CA HIS A 84 2.25 7.09 5.82
C HIS A 84 3.27 6.35 4.94
N LYS A 85 4.07 7.09 4.17
CA LYS A 85 5.03 6.52 3.20
C LYS A 85 5.96 5.48 3.85
N ALA A 86 6.54 5.81 5.00
CA ALA A 86 7.45 4.91 5.72
C ALA A 86 6.75 3.61 6.19
N ALA A 87 5.47 3.68 6.59
CA ALA A 87 4.71 2.50 6.98
C ALA A 87 4.42 1.59 5.78
N LEU A 88 4.12 2.17 4.61
CA LEU A 88 3.94 1.41 3.37
C LEU A 88 5.23 0.73 2.91
N GLU A 89 6.37 1.42 3.02
CA GLU A 89 7.68 0.84 2.73
C GLU A 89 7.98 -0.36 3.64
N LEU A 90 7.73 -0.22 4.95
CA LEU A 90 7.92 -1.29 5.92
C LEU A 90 6.99 -2.48 5.64
N GLN A 91 5.73 -2.21 5.27
CA GLN A 91 4.75 -3.23 4.92
C GLN A 91 5.19 -4.04 3.70
N ILE A 92 5.64 -3.38 2.63
CA ILE A 92 6.15 -4.02 1.43
C ILE A 92 7.39 -4.89 1.74
N LYS A 93 8.30 -4.39 2.57
CA LYS A 93 9.48 -5.16 3.00
C LYS A 93 9.07 -6.42 3.76
N GLY A 94 8.11 -6.31 4.69
CA GLY A 94 7.60 -7.46 5.43
C GLY A 94 6.97 -8.54 4.53
N LEU A 95 6.21 -8.11 3.52
CA LEU A 95 5.58 -9.02 2.55
C LEU A 95 6.62 -9.80 1.73
N ILE A 96 7.67 -9.13 1.26
CA ILE A 96 8.69 -9.75 0.41
C ILE A 96 9.59 -10.70 1.21
N SER A 97 9.91 -10.34 2.45
CA SER A 97 10.70 -11.18 3.35
C SER A 97 9.93 -12.38 3.92
N GLY A 98 8.66 -12.57 3.57
CA GLY A 98 7.82 -13.65 4.11
C GLY A 98 7.45 -13.44 5.58
N ASN A 99 7.61 -12.23 6.11
CA ASN A 99 7.25 -11.88 7.48
C ASN A 99 5.73 -11.64 7.54
N SER A 100 4.98 -12.73 7.66
CA SER A 100 3.52 -12.77 7.82
C SER A 100 3.00 -12.14 9.12
N ASN A 101 3.89 -11.61 9.98
CA ASN A 101 3.55 -10.97 11.25
C ASN A 101 3.14 -9.49 11.14
N ILE A 102 2.99 -8.93 9.94
CA ILE A 102 2.31 -7.64 9.82
C ILE A 102 0.82 -7.91 10.00
N HIS A 103 0.38 -7.83 11.24
CA HIS A 103 -1.00 -7.95 11.69
C HIS A 103 -1.88 -7.02 10.85
N LEU A 104 -2.45 -7.58 9.79
CA LEU A 104 -3.51 -6.98 9.00
C LEU A 104 -4.73 -6.97 9.90
N SER A 105 -4.81 -5.96 10.77
CA SER A 105 -6.01 -5.68 11.52
C SER A 105 -7.16 -5.58 10.51
N PRO A 106 -8.26 -6.33 10.69
CA PRO A 106 -9.39 -6.21 9.80
C PRO A 106 -9.86 -4.76 9.80
N ILE A 107 -10.03 -4.21 8.59
CA ILE A 107 -10.71 -2.94 8.39
C ILE A 107 -12.09 -3.09 9.02
N ARG A 108 -12.28 -2.49 10.20
CA ARG A 108 -13.60 -2.20 10.72
C ARG A 108 -14.16 -1.10 9.82
N THR A 109 -14.85 -1.50 8.75
CA THR A 109 -15.93 -0.70 8.21
C THR A 109 -17.02 -0.67 9.28
N ASP A 110 -16.87 0.24 10.25
CA ASP A 110 -17.99 0.77 11.01
C ASP A 110 -18.82 1.61 10.03
N PHE A 111 -19.57 0.90 9.19
CA PHE A 111 -20.71 1.46 8.50
C PHE A 111 -21.83 1.44 9.53
N ASP A 112 -21.86 2.47 10.38
CA ASP A 112 -22.99 2.73 11.27
C ASP A 112 -24.08 3.41 10.42
N PRO A 113 -25.20 2.75 10.08
CA PRO A 113 -26.27 3.37 9.29
C PRO A 113 -27.29 4.10 10.17
N HIS A 114 -27.11 4.22 11.48
CA HIS A 114 -28.18 4.63 12.37
C HIS A 114 -27.74 5.59 13.47
N SER A 115 -27.38 6.81 13.06
CA SER A 115 -27.51 8.00 13.89
C SER A 115 -27.85 9.17 12.96
N THR A 116 -28.92 9.95 13.08
CA THR A 116 -30.11 10.05 13.94
C THR A 116 -30.98 11.11 13.23
N PRO A 117 -32.25 11.33 13.61
CA PRO A 117 -32.50 12.69 14.06
C PRO A 117 -33.25 12.73 15.39
N ARG A 118 -32.63 13.50 16.27
CA ARG A 118 -33.10 14.06 17.53
C ARG A 118 -34.49 14.71 17.39
N ALA A 119 -35.43 14.33 18.26
CA ALA A 119 -36.56 15.19 18.64
C ALA A 119 -36.92 14.95 20.11
N LEU A 120 -37.12 16.06 20.82
CA LEU A 120 -37.38 16.21 22.25
C LEU A 120 -38.82 15.85 22.64
N SER A 121 -38.96 15.25 23.84
CA SER A 121 -40.00 15.48 24.89
C SER A 121 -40.29 14.14 25.59
N SER A 122 -39.92 13.90 26.86
CA SER A 122 -40.72 14.27 28.06
C SER A 122 -42.21 14.00 27.80
N VAL A 123 -42.93 13.09 28.45
CA VAL A 123 -43.20 13.00 29.89
C VAL A 123 -43.84 11.63 30.22
N ARG A 124 -43.46 11.07 31.38
CA ARG A 124 -44.30 10.44 32.43
C ARG A 124 -45.35 9.34 32.15
N ASP A 125 -45.17 8.31 32.99
CA ASP A 125 -46.15 7.61 33.84
C ASP A 125 -47.17 6.60 33.27
N SER A 126 -46.94 5.35 33.70
CA SER A 126 -47.87 4.55 34.51
C SER A 126 -48.95 3.68 33.87
N SER A 127 -48.85 2.40 34.26
CA SER A 127 -49.93 1.49 34.68
C SER A 127 -50.64 0.63 33.63
N SER A 128 -50.31 -0.66 33.71
CA SER A 128 -51.20 -1.77 34.10
C SER A 128 -52.43 -2.15 33.27
N ASP A 129 -52.44 -3.45 32.99
CA ASP A 129 -53.57 -4.41 33.09
C ASP A 129 -54.50 -4.69 31.89
N SER A 130 -54.56 -6.00 31.63
CA SER A 130 -55.73 -6.83 31.33
C SER A 130 -56.53 -6.77 30.03
N CYS A 131 -56.65 -8.00 29.50
CA CYS A 131 -57.85 -8.65 28.99
C CYS A 131 -58.44 -8.21 27.65
N CYS A 132 -58.16 -9.02 26.62
CA CYS A 132 -59.00 -9.19 25.44
C CYS A 132 -59.84 -10.47 25.59
N LYS A 133 -61.17 -10.32 25.58
CA LYS A 133 -62.21 -11.19 24.98
C LYS A 133 -63.60 -10.64 25.35
N PRO A 134 -64.68 -10.99 24.63
CA PRO A 134 -64.80 -11.90 23.49
C PRO A 134 -65.05 -11.22 22.14
#